data_AF-A0AAJ1UJR7-F1
#
_entry.id   AF-A0AAJ1UJR7-F1
#
_cell.length_a   1.000
_cell.length_b   1.000
_cell.length_c   1.000
_cell.angle_alpha   90.00
_cell.angle_beta   90.00
_cell.angle_gamma   90.00
#
_symmetry.space_group_name_H-M   'P 1'
#
loop_
_entity.id
_entity.type
_entity.pdbx_description
1 polymer ?
#
loop_
_entity_poly.entity_id
_entity_poly.type
_entity_poly.pdbx_seq_one_letter_code
_entity_poly.pdbx_strand_id
1 'polypeptide(L)'
;QDENELLMKKHTKRDKKGNESFNRMEYIAELTANAVISPDLTNAELQKHYGVLGASSLLKKMLLVGEYVALTEEVQKLSGLDKDINDEVEEAKN
;
A
#
# COMPACT_ATOMS: atom_id res chain seq x y z
N GLN A 1 -5.65 -5.10 -12.50
CA GLN A 1 -6.40 -5.91 -11.51
C GLN A 1 -5.48 -6.93 -10.86
N ASP A 2 -4.68 -7.68 -11.64
CA ASP A 2 -3.73 -8.68 -11.14
C ASP A 2 -2.78 -8.16 -10.04
N GLU A 3 -2.22 -6.96 -10.17
CA GLU A 3 -1.34 -6.39 -9.15
C GLU A 3 -2.07 -6.05 -7.84
N ASN A 4 -3.31 -5.56 -7.93
CA ASN A 4 -4.12 -5.25 -6.76
C ASN A 4 -4.47 -6.51 -5.96
N GLU A 5 -4.89 -7.57 -6.65
CA GLU A 5 -5.20 -8.86 -6.03
C GLU A 5 -3.98 -9.48 -5.34
N LEU A 6 -2.80 -9.39 -5.97
CA LEU A 6 -1.54 -9.85 -5.38
C LEU A 6 -1.19 -9.06 -4.12
N LEU A 7 -1.35 -7.73 -4.14
CA LEU A 7 -1.15 -6.87 -2.98
C LEU A 7 -2.14 -7.18 -1.86
N MET A 8 -3.43 -7.34 -2.17
CA MET A 8 -4.44 -7.73 -1.18
C MET A 8 -4.10 -9.06 -0.53
N LYS A 9 -3.80 -10.08 -1.33
CA LYS A 9 -3.41 -11.41 -0.83
C LYS A 9 -2.13 -11.36 0.02
N LYS A 10 -1.14 -10.55 -0.37
CA LYS A 10 0.10 -10.35 0.39
C LYS A 10 -0.18 -9.78 1.78
N HIS A 11 -1.15 -8.89 1.89
CA HIS A 11 -1.53 -8.21 3.13
C HIS A 11 -2.65 -8.90 3.91
N THR A 12 -3.21 -9.99 3.38
CA THR A 12 -4.13 -10.89 4.08
C THR A 12 -3.37 -12.05 4.72
N LYS A 13 -3.50 -12.20 6.04
CA LYS A 13 -2.89 -13.29 6.81
C LYS A 13 -3.98 -14.19 7.36
N ARG A 14 -3.83 -15.51 7.18
CA ARG A 14 -4.69 -16.53 7.77
C ARG A 14 -4.00 -17.18 8.97
N ASP A 15 -4.69 -17.22 10.12
CA ASP A 15 -4.18 -17.89 11.31
C ASP A 15 -4.40 -19.42 11.27
N LYS A 16 -3.85 -20.13 12.26
CA LYS A 16 -3.99 -21.61 12.37
C LYS A 16 -5.43 -22.08 12.61
N LYS A 17 -6.33 -21.17 13.01
CA LYS A 17 -7.76 -21.44 13.25
C LYS A 17 -8.61 -21.12 12.02
N GLY A 18 -8.00 -20.64 10.94
CA GLY A 18 -8.68 -20.27 9.71
C GLY A 18 -9.21 -18.83 9.68
N ASN A 19 -8.93 -18.01 10.70
CA ASN A 19 -9.35 -16.61 10.69
C ASN A 19 -8.43 -15.79 9.78
N GLU A 20 -9.02 -14.93 8.97
CA GLU A 20 -8.30 -14.00 8.10
C GLU A 20 -8.23 -12.61 8.72
N SER A 21 -7.07 -11.99 8.59
CA SER A 21 -6.81 -10.61 8.99
C SER A 21 -6.15 -9.87 7.85
N PHE A 22 -6.75 -8.77 7.42
CA PHE A 22 -6.24 -7.93 6.35
C PHE A 22 -5.55 -6.69 6.92
N ASN A 23 -4.28 -6.49 6.59
CA ASN A 23 -3.55 -5.29 6.98
C ASN A 23 -3.79 -4.15 5.99
N ARG A 24 -4.95 -3.48 6.11
CA ARG A 24 -5.35 -2.35 5.25
C ARG A 24 -4.30 -1.24 5.20
N MET A 25 -3.63 -0.96 6.32
CA MET A 25 -2.64 0.12 6.40
C MET A 25 -1.36 -0.20 5.61
N GLU A 26 -0.85 -1.42 5.71
CA GLU A 26 0.32 -1.84 4.91
C GLU A 26 -0.03 -1.97 3.43
N TYR A 27 -1.22 -2.48 3.12
CA TYR A 27 -1.74 -2.55 1.76
C TYR A 27 -1.80 -1.17 1.09
N ILE A 28 -2.41 -0.18 1.73
CA ILE A 28 -2.49 1.19 1.17
C ILE A 28 -1.11 1.80 1.03
N ALA A 29 -0.23 1.60 2.02
CA ALA A 29 1.12 2.15 1.97
C ALA A 29 1.95 1.55 0.83
N GLU A 30 1.75 0.28 0.50
CA GLU A 30 2.43 -0.37 -0.63
C GLU A 30 1.80 0.00 -1.97
N LEU A 31 0.46 0.02 -2.05
CA LEU A 31 -0.26 0.49 -3.23
C LEU A 31 0.18 1.91 -3.63
N THR A 32 0.23 2.83 -2.65
CA THR A 32 0.68 4.20 -2.90
C THR A 32 2.14 4.29 -3.27
N ALA A 33 3.01 3.45 -2.69
CA ALA A 33 4.42 3.43 -3.09
C ALA A 33 4.61 2.91 -4.54
N ASN A 34 3.86 1.88 -4.94
CA ASN A 34 3.90 1.35 -6.31
C ASN A 34 3.36 2.35 -7.34
N ALA A 35 2.42 3.22 -6.95
CA ALA A 35 1.88 4.26 -7.82
C ALA A 35 2.88 5.40 -8.11
N VAL A 36 3.97 5.53 -7.34
CA VAL A 36 4.98 6.58 -7.53
C VAL A 36 6.05 6.10 -8.53
N ILE A 37 6.01 6.66 -9.74
CA ILE A 37 6.99 6.36 -10.79
C ILE A 37 8.30 7.15 -10.62
N SER A 38 8.21 8.38 -10.14
CA SER A 38 9.36 9.24 -9.90
C SER A 38 9.21 9.99 -8.58
N PRO A 39 10.22 9.94 -7.69
CA PRO A 39 11.48 9.20 -7.82
C PRO A 39 11.30 7.67 -7.70
N ASP A 40 12.28 6.90 -8.19
CA ASP A 40 12.30 5.45 -8.00
C ASP A 40 12.50 5.12 -6.51
N LEU A 41 11.41 4.76 -5.84
CA LEU A 41 11.41 4.45 -4.42
C LEU A 41 12.10 3.12 -4.09
N THR A 42 12.36 2.26 -5.08
CA THR A 42 13.10 1.01 -4.90
C THR A 42 14.62 1.19 -4.98
N ASN A 43 15.07 2.38 -5.38
CA ASN A 43 16.48 2.72 -5.49
C ASN A 43 17.18 2.61 -4.12
N ALA A 44 18.17 1.72 -4.03
CA ALA A 44 18.88 1.43 -2.79
C ALA A 44 19.72 2.62 -2.29
N GLU A 45 20.28 3.42 -3.19
CA GLU A 45 21.06 4.61 -2.81
C GLU A 45 20.15 5.69 -2.22
N LEU A 46 18.97 5.90 -2.81
CA LEU A 46 17.96 6.82 -2.31
C LEU A 46 17.44 6.38 -0.93
N GLN A 47 17.07 5.11 -0.77
CA GLN A 47 16.66 4.56 0.52
C GLN A 47 17.76 4.72 1.59
N LYS A 48 19.02 4.46 1.22
CA LYS A 48 20.17 4.66 2.10
C LYS A 48 20.38 6.13 2.47
N HIS A 49 20.20 7.05 1.53
CA HIS A 49 20.30 8.49 1.78
C HIS A 49 19.29 8.96 2.83
N TYR A 50 18.08 8.42 2.79
CA TYR A 50 17.02 8.71 3.75
C TYR A 50 17.07 7.87 5.03
N GLY A 51 17.98 6.88 5.10
CA GLY A 51 18.17 6.01 6.27
C GLY A 51 17.00 5.06 6.54
N VAL A 52 16.30 4.64 5.49
CA VAL A 52 15.11 3.77 5.58
C VAL A 52 15.26 2.56 4.67
N LEU A 53 14.49 1.51 4.95
CA LEU A 53 14.36 0.33 4.11
C LEU A 53 12.89 0.18 3.67
N GLY A 54 12.70 0.02 2.38
CA GLY A 54 11.40 -0.15 1.74
C GLY A 54 10.79 1.14 1.17
N ALA A 55 10.12 1.00 0.03
CA ALA A 55 9.53 2.09 -0.73
C ALA A 55 8.47 2.87 0.07
N SER A 56 7.58 2.17 0.78
CA SER A 56 6.55 2.82 1.63
C SER A 56 7.14 3.61 2.79
N SER A 57 8.24 3.13 3.38
CA SER A 57 8.97 3.85 4.44
C SER A 57 9.65 5.09 3.90
N LEU A 58 10.26 4.98 2.71
CA LEU A 58 10.86 6.10 2.01
C LEU A 58 9.84 7.17 1.67
N LEU A 59 8.68 6.78 1.12
CA LEU A 59 7.61 7.72 0.80
C LEU A 59 7.14 8.51 2.03
N LYS A 60 6.92 7.84 3.16
CA LYS A 60 6.56 8.48 4.44
C LYS A 60 7.67 9.38 5.01
N LYS A 61 8.93 9.11 4.67
CA LYS A 61 10.08 9.93 5.08
C LYS A 61 10.23 11.18 4.22
N MET A 62 9.85 11.09 2.94
CA MET A 62 9.94 12.17 1.96
C MET A 62 8.81 13.20 2.09
N LEU A 63 7.62 12.77 2.53
CA LEU A 63 6.42 13.60 2.55
C LEU A 63 6.04 14.03 3.96
N LEU A 64 5.43 15.21 4.07
CA LEU A 64 4.69 15.61 5.26
C LEU A 64 3.44 14.75 5.42
N VAL A 65 2.92 14.65 6.65
CA VAL A 65 1.73 13.83 6.95
C VAL A 65 0.54 14.19 6.06
N GLY A 66 0.29 15.48 5.84
CA GLY A 66 -0.81 15.93 4.97
C GLY A 66 -0.61 15.58 3.49
N GLU A 67 0.63 15.64 2.99
CA GLU A 67 0.95 15.29 1.60
C GLU A 67 0.82 13.78 1.38
N TYR A 68 1.26 12.97 2.35
CA TYR A 68 1.09 11.52 2.29
C TYR A 68 -0.39 11.12 2.27
N VAL A 69 -1.22 11.79 3.09
CA VAL A 69 -2.68 11.57 3.10
C VAL A 69 -3.30 11.95 1.76
N ALA A 70 -2.99 13.13 1.22
CA ALA A 70 -3.51 13.57 -0.07
C ALA A 70 -3.10 12.62 -1.21
N LEU A 71 -1.86 12.14 -1.20
CA LEU A 71 -1.37 11.19 -2.19
C LEU A 71 -2.06 9.82 -2.07
N THR A 72 -2.21 9.28 -0.86
CA THR A 72 -2.90 8.01 -0.64
C THR A 72 -4.37 8.07 -1.05
N GLU A 73 -5.06 9.18 -0.79
CA GLU A 73 -6.44 9.41 -1.23
C GLU A 73 -6.55 9.44 -2.77
N GLU A 74 -5.68 10.21 -3.43
CA GLU A 74 -5.72 10.32 -4.89
C GLU A 74 -5.36 8.99 -5.57
N VAL A 75 -4.37 8.25 -5.05
CA VAL A 75 -4.04 6.92 -5.58
C VAL A 75 -5.22 5.95 -5.45
N GLN A 76 -5.90 5.92 -4.30
CA GLN A 76 -7.08 5.08 -4.11
C GLN A 76 -8.19 5.47 -5.10
N LYS A 77 -8.45 6.76 -5.28
CA LYS A 77 -9.44 7.26 -6.23
C LYS A 77 -9.12 6.91 -7.68
N LEU A 78 -7.87 7.10 -8.12
CA LEU A 78 -7.42 6.73 -9.47
C LEU A 78 -7.49 5.22 -9.71
N SER A 79 -7.33 4.43 -8.65
CA SER A 79 -7.45 2.97 -8.69
C SER A 79 -8.91 2.48 -8.64
N GLY A 80 -9.89 3.38 -8.46
CA GLY A 80 -11.30 3.02 -8.29
C GLY A 80 -11.64 2.47 -6.91
N LEU A 81 -10.76 2.65 -5.92
CA LEU A 81 -10.83 2.09 -4.57
C LEU A 81 -11.32 3.09 -3.51
N ASP A 82 -11.80 4.26 -3.93
CA ASP A 82 -12.30 5.32 -3.03
C ASP A 82 -13.54 4.88 -2.23
N LYS A 83 -14.27 3.87 -2.72
CA LYS A 83 -15.47 3.31 -2.08
C LYS A 83 -15.35 1.84 -1.71
N ASP A 84 -14.42 1.10 -2.30
CA ASP A 84 -14.50 -0.37 -2.41
C ASP A 84 -13.62 -1.17 -1.44
N ILE A 85 -12.53 -0.62 -0.89
CA ILE A 85 -11.60 -1.45 -0.08
C ILE A 85 -12.28 -2.10 1.14
N ASN A 86 -13.35 -1.52 1.68
CA ASN A 86 -14.07 -2.16 2.79
C ASN A 86 -14.97 -3.31 2.33
N ASP A 87 -15.44 -3.30 1.07
CA ASP A 87 -16.32 -4.31 0.48
C ASP A 87 -15.51 -5.43 -0.20
N GLU A 88 -14.38 -5.10 -0.87
CA GLU A 88 -13.46 -6.09 -1.48
C GLU A 88 -12.82 -7.05 -0.47
N VAL A 89 -12.66 -6.63 0.80
CA VAL A 89 -12.16 -7.50 1.88
C VAL A 89 -13.15 -8.61 2.22
N GLU A 90 -14.44 -8.42 2.02
CA GLU A 90 -15.46 -9.46 2.18
C GLU A 90 -15.50 -10.41 0.98
N GLU A 91 -15.22 -9.94 -0.24
CA GLU A 91 -15.08 -10.81 -1.42
C GLU A 91 -13.83 -11.68 -1.38
N ALA A 92 -12.68 -11.15 -0.92
CA ALA A 92 -11.45 -11.95 -0.80
C ALA A 92 -11.55 -13.10 0.22
N LYS A 93 -12.54 -13.05 1.12
CA LYS A 93 -12.84 -14.09 2.11
C LYS A 93 -13.77 -15.21 1.59
N ASN A 94 -14.45 -15.01 0.46
CA ASN A 94 -15.45 -15.95 -0.10
C ASN A 94 -14.85 -16.90 -1.15
#